data_AF-A0A1H7KPK7-F1
#
_entry.id   AF-A0A1H7KPK7-F1
#
_cell.length_a   1.000
_cell.length_b   1.000
_cell.length_c   1.000
_cell.angle_alpha   90.00
_cell.angle_beta   90.00
_cell.angle_gamma   90.00
#
_symmetry.space_group_name_H-M   'P 1'
#
loop_
_entity.id
_entity.type
_entity.pdbx_description
1 polymer ?
#
loop_
_entity_poly.entity_id
_entity_poly.type
_entity_poly.pdbx_seq_one_letter_code
_entity_poly.pdbx_strand_id
1 'polypeptide(L)'
;MNTFFNARLPRMFIDIEAEQDYWQEWFHNLPQAAAARSFHAYWPVIGAVYDIYINHPGWDSDRAQARYALCAAVQLQGLSDREASEVFSQVWGRISGERLGRAALESSARRHAA
;
A
#
# COMPACT_ATOMS: atom_id res chain seq x y z
N MET A 1 -28.37 -25.70 -11.50
CA MET A 1 -28.00 -24.28 -11.64
C MET A 1 -27.09 -23.92 -10.48
N ASN A 2 -25.81 -23.66 -10.73
CA ASN A 2 -24.92 -22.94 -9.83
C ASN A 2 -23.76 -22.40 -10.66
N THR A 3 -23.94 -21.19 -11.17
CA THR A 3 -22.93 -20.46 -11.93
C THR A 3 -22.05 -19.73 -10.91
N PHE A 4 -21.02 -20.40 -10.41
CA PHE A 4 -19.92 -19.70 -9.74
C PHE A 4 -19.14 -18.96 -10.82
N PHE A 5 -19.52 -17.70 -11.07
CA PHE A 5 -18.63 -16.74 -11.72
C PHE A 5 -17.47 -16.48 -10.78
N ASN A 6 -16.53 -17.43 -10.75
CA ASN A 6 -15.21 -17.20 -10.22
C ASN A 6 -14.52 -16.31 -11.24
N ALA A 7 -14.80 -15.01 -11.17
CA ALA A 7 -14.03 -13.98 -11.82
C ALA A 7 -12.64 -14.00 -11.16
N ARG A 8 -11.85 -15.02 -11.52
CA ARG A 8 -10.41 -15.03 -11.37
C ARG A 8 -9.93 -13.86 -12.22
N LEU A 9 -9.86 -12.68 -11.60
CA LEU A 9 -9.09 -11.58 -12.14
C LEU A 9 -7.74 -12.18 -12.57
N PRO A 10 -7.26 -11.89 -13.79
CA PRO A 10 -5.95 -12.37 -14.21
C PRO A 10 -4.98 -11.97 -13.11
N ARG A 11 -4.17 -12.93 -12.62
CA ARG A 11 -3.04 -12.63 -11.75
C ARG A 11 -2.23 -11.59 -12.49
N MET A 12 -2.44 -10.31 -12.19
CA MET A 12 -1.56 -9.25 -12.65
C MET A 12 -0.23 -9.62 -12.03
N PHE A 13 0.75 -9.96 -12.86
CA PHE A 13 2.11 -10.13 -12.40
C PHE A 13 2.55 -8.75 -11.91
N ILE A 14 2.48 -8.54 -10.59
CA ILE A 14 3.06 -7.36 -9.97
C ILE A 14 4.56 -7.58 -10.01
N ASP A 15 5.23 -6.74 -10.79
CA ASP A 15 6.68 -6.64 -10.77
C ASP A 15 7.10 -5.86 -9.53
N ILE A 16 7.50 -6.59 -8.48
CA ILE A 16 7.90 -5.99 -7.21
C ILE A 16 9.15 -5.12 -7.36
N GLU A 17 10.05 -5.39 -8.31
CA GLU A 17 11.23 -4.56 -8.54
C GLU A 17 10.82 -3.20 -9.13
N ALA A 18 9.90 -3.21 -10.10
CA ALA A 18 9.34 -1.97 -10.65
C ALA A 18 8.55 -1.16 -9.62
N GLU A 19 7.83 -1.84 -8.71
CA GLU A 19 7.13 -1.17 -7.62
C GLU A 19 8.09 -0.61 -6.57
N GLN A 20 9.20 -1.30 -6.28
CA GLN A 20 10.25 -0.77 -5.40
C GLN A 20 10.88 0.49 -5.98
N ASP A 21 11.23 0.49 -7.26
CA ASP A 21 11.80 1.65 -7.96
C ASP A 21 10.84 2.85 -7.89
N TYR A 22 9.56 2.61 -8.18
CA TYR A 22 8.52 3.64 -8.03
C TYR A 22 8.44 4.19 -6.62
N TRP A 23 8.33 3.31 -5.60
CA TRP A 23 8.23 3.78 -4.23
C TRP A 23 9.51 4.41 -3.71
N GLN A 24 10.68 4.07 -4.26
CA GLN A 24 11.93 4.71 -3.89
C GLN A 24 11.93 6.21 -4.24
N GLU A 25 11.27 6.59 -5.34
CA GLU A 25 11.10 8.00 -5.73
C GLU A 25 9.97 8.71 -4.96
N TRP A 26 9.01 7.96 -4.42
CA TRP A 26 7.77 8.53 -3.86
C TRP A 26 7.63 8.37 -2.35
N PHE A 27 8.42 7.52 -1.69
CA PHE A 27 8.21 7.18 -0.28
C PHE A 27 8.34 8.40 0.63
N HIS A 28 9.12 9.42 0.26
CA HIS A 28 9.26 10.65 1.04
C HIS A 28 7.93 11.38 1.28
N ASN A 29 6.93 11.13 0.44
CA ASN A 29 5.58 11.70 0.55
C ASN A 29 4.65 10.87 1.44
N LEU A 30 5.13 9.73 1.99
CA LEU A 30 4.34 8.88 2.87
C LEU A 30 4.48 9.31 4.33
N PRO A 31 3.45 9.08 5.16
CA PRO A 31 3.51 9.31 6.59
C PRO A 31 4.73 8.66 7.26
N GLN A 32 5.40 9.40 8.14
CA GLN A 32 6.60 8.97 8.86
C GLN A 32 7.78 8.51 7.97
N ALA A 33 7.77 8.82 6.67
CA ALA A 33 8.90 8.52 5.81
C ALA A 33 10.19 9.22 6.25
N ALA A 34 10.09 10.44 6.80
CA ALA A 34 11.23 11.15 7.36
C ALA A 34 11.79 10.50 8.65
N ALA A 35 10.96 9.78 9.40
CA ALA A 35 11.39 9.04 10.58
C ALA A 35 12.13 7.74 10.19
N ALA A 36 11.77 7.16 9.04
CA ALA A 36 12.53 6.06 8.47
C ALA A 36 13.81 6.57 7.81
N ARG A 37 14.96 6.18 8.38
CA ARG A 37 16.30 6.58 7.93
C ARG A 37 16.61 6.30 6.45
N SER A 38 15.86 5.41 5.81
CA SER A 38 16.03 5.04 4.40
C SER A 38 14.77 4.37 3.84
N PHE A 39 14.63 4.38 2.51
CA PHE A 39 13.59 3.61 1.80
C PHE A 39 13.58 2.14 2.24
N HIS A 40 14.74 1.49 2.32
CA HIS A 40 14.84 0.08 2.70
C HIS A 40 14.29 -0.20 4.12
N ALA A 41 14.40 0.77 5.03
CA ALA A 41 13.82 0.66 6.37
C ALA A 41 12.30 0.89 6.40
N TYR A 42 11.76 1.59 5.39
CA TYR A 42 10.33 1.86 5.25
C TYR A 42 9.62 0.82 4.36
N TRP A 43 10.34 0.19 3.43
CA TRP A 43 9.80 -0.81 2.52
C TRP A 43 8.96 -1.90 3.19
N PRO A 44 9.31 -2.46 4.37
CA PRO A 44 8.47 -3.46 5.03
C PRO A 44 7.03 -3.00 5.32
N VAL A 45 6.81 -1.69 5.47
CA VAL A 45 5.49 -1.09 5.62
C VAL A 45 4.73 -1.16 4.28
N ILE A 46 5.35 -0.70 3.21
CA ILE A 46 4.74 -0.73 1.86
C ILE A 46 4.52 -2.17 1.38
N GLY A 47 5.57 -2.99 1.49
CA GLY A 47 5.59 -4.40 1.10
C GLY A 47 4.51 -5.23 1.78
N ALA A 48 4.15 -4.92 3.03
CA ALA A 48 3.06 -5.61 3.72
C ALA A 48 1.71 -5.50 3.00
N VAL A 49 1.46 -4.40 2.27
CA VAL A 49 0.23 -4.25 1.46
C VAL A 49 0.27 -5.18 0.24
N TYR A 50 1.42 -5.25 -0.44
CA TYR A 50 1.63 -6.19 -1.56
C TYR A 50 1.53 -7.64 -1.09
N ASP A 51 2.10 -7.97 0.06
CA ASP A 51 1.99 -9.30 0.66
C ASP A 51 0.52 -9.66 0.93
N ILE A 52 -0.28 -8.74 1.46
CA ILE A 52 -1.72 -8.98 1.68
C ILE A 52 -2.43 -9.21 0.34
N TYR A 53 -2.17 -8.38 -0.66
CA TYR A 53 -2.77 -8.50 -1.99
C TYR A 53 -2.42 -9.84 -2.67
N ILE A 54 -1.15 -10.25 -2.58
CA ILE A 54 -0.64 -11.49 -3.21
C ILE A 54 -1.17 -12.73 -2.48
N ASN A 55 -1.16 -12.73 -1.15
CA ASN A 55 -1.53 -13.90 -0.34
C ASN A 55 -3.05 -14.05 -0.16
N HIS A 56 -3.82 -12.98 -0.34
CA HIS A 56 -5.27 -12.99 -0.13
C HIS A 56 -6.05 -12.48 -1.36
N PRO A 57 -6.04 -13.26 -2.46
CA PRO A 57 -6.75 -12.87 -3.67
C PRO A 57 -8.27 -12.80 -3.42
N GLY A 58 -8.87 -11.65 -3.75
CA GLY A 58 -10.31 -11.41 -3.60
C GLY A 58 -10.74 -10.76 -2.29
N TRP A 59 -9.79 -10.35 -1.45
CA TRP A 59 -10.12 -9.47 -0.33
C TRP A 59 -10.48 -8.07 -0.81
N ASP A 60 -11.52 -7.50 -0.21
CA ASP A 60 -11.84 -6.09 -0.32
C ASP A 60 -10.85 -5.22 0.49
N SER A 61 -10.84 -3.93 0.20
CA SER A 61 -9.92 -2.97 0.82
C SER A 61 -10.09 -2.88 2.34
N ASP A 62 -11.30 -3.03 2.87
CA ASP A 62 -11.59 -2.90 4.30
C ASP A 62 -10.98 -4.07 5.10
N ARG A 63 -11.19 -5.30 4.61
CA ARG A 63 -10.56 -6.50 5.19
C ARG A 63 -9.04 -6.48 5.08
N ALA A 64 -8.51 -6.05 3.94
CA ALA A 64 -7.08 -5.92 3.74
C ALA A 64 -6.47 -4.86 4.67
N GLN A 65 -7.17 -3.74 4.87
CA GLN A 65 -6.74 -2.67 5.78
C GLN A 65 -6.71 -3.13 7.24
N ALA A 66 -7.76 -3.82 7.69
CA ALA A 66 -7.81 -4.37 9.04
C ALA A 66 -6.64 -5.34 9.30
N ARG A 67 -6.27 -6.14 8.29
CA ARG A 67 -5.11 -7.04 8.39
C ARG A 67 -3.79 -6.27 8.41
N TYR A 68 -3.68 -5.22 7.61
CA TYR A 68 -2.51 -4.37 7.51
C TYR A 68 -2.18 -3.65 8.82
N ALA A 69 -3.19 -3.13 9.52
CA ALA A 69 -3.00 -2.49 10.84
C ALA A 69 -2.36 -3.42 11.89
N LEU A 70 -2.52 -4.74 11.72
CA LEU A 70 -1.96 -5.77 12.59
C LEU A 70 -0.55 -6.24 12.15
N CYS A 71 0.00 -5.73 11.06
CA CYS A 71 1.34 -6.12 10.59
C CYS A 71 2.43 -5.58 11.52
N ALA A 72 3.38 -6.45 11.88
CA ALA A 72 4.50 -6.09 12.75
C ALA A 72 5.32 -4.91 12.19
N ALA A 73 5.48 -4.82 10.87
CA ALA A 73 6.18 -3.70 10.23
C ALA A 73 5.51 -2.33 10.48
N VAL A 74 4.17 -2.28 10.47
CA VAL A 74 3.39 -1.07 10.73
C VAL A 74 3.50 -0.67 12.19
N GLN A 75 3.37 -1.65 13.10
CA GLN A 75 3.51 -1.46 14.54
C GLN A 75 4.93 -1.00 14.92
N LEU A 76 5.96 -1.57 14.30
CA LEU A 76 7.37 -1.23 14.57
C LEU A 76 7.76 0.17 14.08
N GLN A 77 7.12 0.67 13.02
CA GLN A 77 7.33 2.06 12.59
C GLN A 77 6.59 3.09 13.45
N GLY A 78 5.74 2.65 14.39
CA GLY A 78 5.00 3.56 15.26
C GLY A 78 3.98 4.42 14.50
N LEU A 79 3.47 3.93 13.37
CA LEU A 79 2.41 4.60 12.63
C LEU A 79 1.12 4.58 13.47
N SER A 80 0.46 5.73 13.58
CA SER A 80 -0.90 5.79 14.09
C SER A 80 -1.87 5.12 13.13
N ASP A 81 -3.05 4.71 13.61
CA ASP A 81 -4.08 4.08 12.77
C ASP A 81 -4.45 4.91 11.54
N ARG A 82 -4.44 6.25 11.68
CA ARG A 82 -4.70 7.18 10.59
C ARG A 82 -3.59 7.17 9.54
N GLU A 83 -2.34 7.20 9.97
CA GLU A 83 -1.18 7.18 9.07
C GLU A 83 -1.07 5.83 8.37
N ALA A 84 -1.29 4.73 9.09
CA ALA A 84 -1.36 3.39 8.51
C ALA A 84 -2.48 3.29 7.46
N SER A 85 -3.67 3.81 7.75
CA SER A 85 -4.79 3.91 6.80
C SER A 85 -4.43 4.69 5.54
N GLU A 86 -3.70 5.80 5.70
CA GLU A 86 -3.26 6.63 4.58
C GLU A 86 -2.24 5.91 3.69
N VAL A 87 -1.21 5.29 4.28
CA VAL A 87 -0.23 4.48 3.52
C VAL A 87 -0.94 3.35 2.80
N PHE A 88 -1.82 2.62 3.50
CA PHE A 88 -2.58 1.52 2.91
C PHE A 88 -3.39 2.00 1.71
N SER A 89 -4.14 3.10 1.84
CA SER A 89 -5.00 3.63 0.78
C SER A 89 -4.21 4.02 -0.47
N GLN A 90 -3.02 4.60 -0.28
CA GLN A 90 -2.14 5.00 -1.39
C GLN A 90 -1.58 3.78 -2.14
N VAL A 91 -1.06 2.79 -1.40
CA VAL A 91 -0.48 1.57 -1.98
C VAL A 91 -1.57 0.70 -2.61
N TRP A 92 -2.68 0.48 -1.91
CA TRP A 92 -3.82 -0.32 -2.38
C TRP A 92 -4.50 0.32 -3.60
N GLY A 93 -4.65 1.65 -3.62
CA GLY A 93 -5.19 2.39 -4.76
C GLY A 93 -4.32 2.24 -6.01
N ARG A 94 -2.99 2.22 -5.85
CA ARG A 94 -2.05 1.93 -6.94
C ARG A 94 -2.21 0.50 -7.46
N ILE A 95 -2.22 -0.49 -6.56
CA ILE A 95 -2.35 -1.91 -6.94
C ILE A 95 -3.67 -2.19 -7.66
N SER A 96 -4.77 -1.60 -7.16
CA SER A 96 -6.11 -1.80 -7.72
C SER A 96 -6.32 -1.10 -9.07
N GLY A 97 -5.33 -0.34 -9.55
CA GLY A 97 -5.40 0.39 -10.82
C GLY A 97 -6.41 1.54 -10.79
N GLU A 98 -6.99 1.85 -9.63
CA GLU A 98 -7.80 3.04 -9.50
C GLU A 98 -6.88 4.25 -9.68
N ARG A 99 -7.24 5.10 -10.65
CA ARG A 99 -6.64 6.43 -10.92
C ARG A 99 -6.41 7.32 -9.69
N LEU A 100 -6.84 6.90 -8.51
CA LEU A 100 -6.59 7.48 -7.19
C LEU A 100 -5.11 7.46 -6.79
N GLY A 101 -4.29 6.49 -7.22
CA GLY A 101 -2.88 6.43 -6.82
C GLY A 101 -2.11 7.73 -7.10
N ARG A 102 -2.22 8.29 -8.32
CA ARG A 102 -1.55 9.56 -8.68
C ARG A 102 -2.16 10.77 -7.97
N ALA A 103 -3.48 10.91 -7.98
CA ALA A 103 -4.16 12.08 -7.42
C ALA A 103 -4.02 12.16 -5.89
N ALA A 104 -4.01 11.01 -5.20
CA ALA A 104 -3.79 10.93 -3.75
C ALA A 104 -2.34 11.27 -3.39
N LEU A 105 -1.36 10.78 -4.15
CA LEU A 105 0.06 11.11 -3.96
C LEU A 105 0.34 12.60 -4.21
N GLU A 106 -0.20 13.18 -5.30
CA GLU A 106 -0.08 14.62 -5.58
C GLU A 106 -0.78 15.50 -4.53
N SER A 107 -1.80 14.97 -3.85
CA SER A 107 -2.52 15.67 -2.79
C SER A 107 -1.81 15.56 -1.44
N SER A 108 -1.17 14.43 -1.14
CA SER A 108 -0.42 14.22 0.10
C SER A 108 0.95 14.93 0.06
N ALA A 109 1.63 14.94 -1.10
CA ALA A 109 2.85 15.74 -1.31
C ALA A 109 2.64 17.25 -1.03
N ARG A 110 1.47 17.80 -1.37
CA ARG A 110 1.12 19.20 -1.05
C ARG A 110 0.85 19.44 0.44
N ARG A 111 0.48 18.43 1.21
CA ARG A 111 0.22 18.54 2.66
C ARG A 111 1.49 18.42 3.49
N HIS A 112 2.50 17.71 3.00
CA HIS A 112 3.77 17.50 3.71
C HIS A 112 4.87 18.51 3.34
N ALA A 113 4.64 19.38 2.34
CA ALA A 113 5.54 20.44 1.93
C ALA A 113 5.24 21.83 2.56
N ALA A 114 4.33 21.89 3.55
CA ALA A 114 3.89 23.11 4.23
C ALA A 114 4.35 23.17 5.69
#